data_AF-A0A2A6M7Z2-F1
#
_entry.id   AF-A0A2A6M7Z2-F1
#
_cell.length_a   1.000
_cell.length_b   1.000
_cell.length_c   1.000
_cell.angle_alpha   90.00
_cell.angle_beta   90.00
_cell.angle_gamma   90.00
#
_symmetry.space_group_name_H-M   'P 1'
#
loop_
_entity.id
_entity.type
_entity.pdbx_description
1 polymer ?
#
loop_
_entity_poly.entity_id
_entity_poly.type
_entity_poly.pdbx_seq_one_letter_code
_entity_poly.pdbx_strand_id
1 'polypeptide(L)'
;MSRFSKASDFSLVNNFTIEHADKLSDGRHFMSTCVPQGIWLDLVDIEFTHRVEWQDDNYEKRPPGSPDFKLRSVFTARGTTKDTITVFRVPDGEVARFSEVHVMVKPLPKGKIGVEKRSSTLDGVGFAGMASKVVPPEGLMTGEPGTLLYLDPTNDQWASEHDKPYLQLEGYIDEAEFSALMQRLSITAAPVRKATVRMVAELFEHEVDASLSEPWHHKDYGLLLRGDDKTYGVTRARVESVSVAFKPTAIPKVDPYEVDEPDSARPISMDNLPPDVISKISKDMLVKIERRLGILTSIVGFAAAFVVGKILLG
;
A
#
# COMPACT_ATOMS: atom_id res chain seq x y z
N MET A 1 -25.23 -3.02 -9.21
CA MET A 1 -24.52 -3.82 -10.23
C MET A 1 -23.41 -2.93 -10.79
N SER A 2 -22.20 -3.44 -11.00
CA SER A 2 -21.09 -2.61 -11.48
C SER A 2 -21.32 -2.11 -12.92
N ARG A 3 -20.85 -0.90 -13.25
CA ARG A 3 -20.85 -0.36 -14.61
C ARG A 3 -19.96 -1.16 -15.57
N PHE A 4 -19.04 -1.96 -15.04
CA PHE A 4 -18.10 -2.79 -15.80
C PHE A 4 -18.55 -4.26 -15.93
N SER A 5 -19.80 -4.56 -15.56
CA SER A 5 -20.29 -5.95 -15.45
C SER A 5 -20.64 -6.60 -16.79
N LYS A 6 -21.14 -5.85 -17.78
CA LYS A 6 -21.59 -6.39 -19.07
C LYS A 6 -20.79 -5.82 -20.22
N ALA A 7 -20.04 -6.66 -20.92
CA ALA A 7 -19.24 -6.21 -22.07
C ALA A 7 -20.03 -5.73 -23.28
N SER A 8 -21.31 -6.09 -23.40
CA SER A 8 -22.19 -5.54 -24.45
C SER A 8 -22.42 -4.04 -24.31
N ASP A 9 -22.20 -3.51 -23.12
CA ASP A 9 -22.61 -2.15 -22.77
C ASP A 9 -21.46 -1.16 -22.96
N PHE A 10 -20.27 -1.61 -23.35
CA PHE A 10 -19.11 -0.74 -23.54
C PHE A 10 -18.04 -1.27 -24.51
N SER A 11 -17.33 -0.35 -25.17
CA SER A 11 -16.21 -0.64 -26.08
C SER A 11 -14.96 0.15 -25.71
N LEU A 12 -13.79 -0.49 -25.83
CA LEU A 12 -12.50 0.13 -25.58
C LEU A 12 -12.08 0.99 -26.79
N VAL A 13 -12.01 2.31 -26.61
CA VAL A 13 -11.50 3.23 -27.64
C VAL A 13 -9.98 3.22 -27.66
N ASN A 14 -9.38 3.25 -26.47
CA ASN A 14 -7.94 3.13 -26.25
C ASN A 14 -7.68 2.59 -24.83
N ASN A 15 -6.42 2.40 -24.44
CA ASN A 15 -6.04 1.85 -23.14
C ASN A 15 -6.54 2.61 -21.90
N PHE A 16 -7.05 3.83 -22.07
CA PHE A 16 -7.51 4.72 -21.01
C PHE A 16 -8.94 5.22 -21.22
N THR A 17 -9.63 4.81 -22.28
CA THR A 17 -10.95 5.35 -22.62
C THR A 17 -11.88 4.26 -23.08
N ILE A 18 -13.05 4.22 -22.44
CA ILE A 18 -14.17 3.33 -22.76
C ILE A 18 -15.37 4.20 -23.15
N GLU A 19 -16.05 3.82 -24.22
CA GLU A 19 -17.36 4.36 -24.60
C GLU A 19 -18.44 3.39 -24.14
N HIS A 20 -19.45 3.91 -23.44
CA HIS A 20 -20.64 3.18 -23.03
C HIS A 20 -21.73 3.28 -24.10
N ALA A 21 -22.65 2.32 -24.12
CA ALA A 21 -23.76 2.30 -25.07
C ALA A 21 -24.69 3.51 -24.91
N ASP A 22 -24.84 4.02 -23.68
CA ASP A 22 -25.65 5.20 -23.36
C ASP A 22 -25.08 6.46 -24.02
N LYS A 23 -25.97 7.37 -24.43
CA LYS A 23 -25.62 8.65 -25.08
C LYS A 23 -26.23 9.84 -24.34
N LEU A 24 -25.50 10.96 -24.37
CA LEU A 24 -25.99 12.27 -24.00
C LEU A 24 -26.97 12.82 -25.04
N SER A 25 -27.66 13.90 -24.67
CA SER A 25 -28.64 14.59 -25.52
C SER A 25 -28.06 15.12 -26.84
N ASP A 26 -26.75 15.35 -26.91
CA ASP A 26 -26.03 15.79 -28.10
C ASP A 26 -25.54 14.62 -29.00
N GLY A 27 -25.79 13.37 -28.59
CA GLY A 27 -25.39 12.17 -29.30
C GLY A 27 -24.01 11.61 -28.93
N ARG A 28 -23.24 12.28 -28.05
CA ARG A 28 -21.96 11.77 -27.53
C ARG A 28 -22.19 10.56 -26.62
N HIS A 29 -21.36 9.54 -26.72
CA HIS A 29 -21.37 8.41 -25.79
C HIS A 29 -20.90 8.84 -24.39
N PHE A 30 -21.51 8.27 -23.35
CA PHE A 30 -20.94 8.35 -22.00
C PHE A 30 -19.58 7.65 -21.99
N MET A 31 -18.62 8.22 -21.27
CA MET A 31 -17.25 7.70 -21.22
C MET A 31 -16.87 7.23 -19.81
N SER A 32 -16.02 6.22 -19.77
CA SER A 32 -15.19 5.92 -18.60
C SER A 32 -13.73 6.14 -18.94
N THR A 33 -13.01 6.78 -18.03
CA THR A 33 -11.61 7.17 -18.27
C THR A 33 -10.73 6.60 -17.18
N CYS A 34 -9.62 5.96 -17.58
CA CYS A 34 -8.63 5.41 -16.67
C CYS A 34 -7.68 6.51 -16.21
N VAL A 35 -7.85 6.94 -14.97
CA VAL A 35 -7.18 8.12 -14.41
C VAL A 35 -6.87 7.90 -12.92
N PRO A 36 -6.06 8.76 -12.26
CA PRO A 36 -5.72 8.59 -10.86
C PRO A 36 -6.95 8.72 -9.94
N GLN A 37 -7.24 7.66 -9.20
CA GLN A 37 -8.36 7.57 -8.26
C GLN A 37 -7.88 7.31 -6.84
N GLY A 38 -8.33 8.16 -5.90
CA GLY A 38 -7.95 8.06 -4.49
C GLY A 38 -8.89 7.16 -3.72
N ILE A 39 -8.36 6.10 -3.12
CA ILE A 39 -9.12 5.10 -2.37
C ILE A 39 -8.57 5.03 -0.95
N TRP A 40 -9.47 5.08 0.03
CA TRP A 40 -9.15 4.92 1.44
C TRP A 40 -9.34 3.46 1.86
N LEU A 41 -8.29 2.89 2.42
CA LEU A 41 -8.27 1.54 2.96
C LEU A 41 -8.19 1.62 4.48
N ASP A 42 -9.20 1.10 5.18
CA ASP A 42 -9.13 0.83 6.61
C ASP A 42 -8.35 -0.49 6.80
N LEU A 43 -7.28 -0.45 7.60
CA LEU A 43 -6.32 -1.55 7.70
C LEU A 43 -6.58 -2.44 8.92
N VAL A 44 -6.40 -3.73 8.71
CA VAL A 44 -6.34 -4.79 9.73
C VAL A 44 -5.11 -5.67 9.50
N ASP A 45 -4.77 -6.50 10.49
CA ASP A 45 -3.63 -7.43 10.45
C ASP A 45 -2.31 -6.78 10.02
N ILE A 46 -1.97 -5.69 10.70
CA ILE A 46 -0.79 -4.88 10.38
C ILE A 46 0.46 -5.56 10.92
N GLU A 47 1.43 -5.77 10.04
CA GLU A 47 2.70 -6.40 10.36
C GLU A 47 3.87 -5.61 9.79
N PHE A 48 4.97 -5.57 10.53
CA PHE A 48 6.28 -5.19 10.01
C PHE A 48 7.14 -6.44 9.96
N THR A 49 7.61 -6.77 8.77
CA THR A 49 8.45 -7.95 8.54
C THR A 49 9.76 -7.53 7.89
N HIS A 50 10.85 -8.21 8.25
CA HIS A 50 12.12 -8.06 7.57
C HIS A 50 12.26 -9.22 6.59
N ARG A 51 12.29 -8.92 5.30
CA ARG A 51 12.30 -9.93 4.23
C ARG A 51 13.54 -9.80 3.37
N VAL A 52 14.00 -10.93 2.85
CA VAL A 52 15.00 -10.97 1.78
C VAL A 52 14.25 -10.69 0.48
N GLU A 53 14.64 -9.61 -0.20
CA GLU A 53 14.08 -9.21 -1.48
C GLU A 53 15.15 -9.35 -2.56
N TRP A 54 14.86 -10.14 -3.59
CA TRP A 54 15.69 -10.23 -4.78
C TRP A 54 15.65 -8.89 -5.52
N GLN A 55 16.82 -8.41 -5.88
CA GLN A 55 16.99 -7.10 -6.51
C GLN A 55 16.96 -7.28 -8.03
N ASP A 56 16.01 -6.61 -8.67
CA ASP A 56 16.00 -6.42 -10.12
C ASP A 56 16.59 -5.05 -10.48
N ASP A 57 17.04 -4.91 -11.73
CA ASP A 57 17.60 -3.65 -12.23
C ASP A 57 16.50 -2.71 -12.75
N ASN A 58 15.23 -2.94 -12.40
CA ASN A 58 14.08 -2.23 -12.97
C ASN A 58 14.01 -0.75 -12.55
N TYR A 59 14.61 -0.39 -11.39
CA TYR A 59 14.53 0.97 -10.85
C TYR A 59 15.88 1.62 -10.52
N GLU A 60 16.90 0.81 -10.21
CA GLU A 60 18.27 1.29 -9.97
C GLU A 60 19.26 0.31 -10.59
N LYS A 61 20.10 0.79 -11.52
CA LYS A 61 21.21 -0.01 -12.05
C LYS A 61 22.16 -0.33 -10.91
N ARG A 62 22.30 -1.61 -10.59
CA ARG A 62 23.19 -2.04 -9.51
C ARG A 62 24.66 -1.80 -9.88
N PRO A 63 25.48 -1.29 -8.94
CA PRO A 63 26.92 -1.31 -9.09
C PRO A 63 27.43 -2.75 -9.32
N PRO A 64 28.45 -2.97 -10.17
CA PRO A 64 29.04 -4.28 -10.37
C PRO A 64 29.48 -4.90 -9.03
N GLY A 65 29.07 -6.14 -8.76
CA GLY A 65 29.40 -6.86 -7.53
C GLY A 65 28.43 -6.65 -6.35
N SER A 66 27.32 -5.92 -6.55
CA SER A 66 26.26 -5.82 -5.55
C SER A 66 25.56 -7.18 -5.34
N PRO A 67 25.14 -7.53 -4.12
CA PRO A 67 24.42 -8.78 -3.88
C PRO A 67 23.09 -8.81 -4.63
N ASP A 68 22.67 -10.00 -5.08
CA ASP A 68 21.40 -10.20 -5.77
C ASP A 68 20.18 -10.03 -4.88
N PHE A 69 20.38 -9.91 -3.57
CA PHE A 69 19.32 -9.66 -2.61
C PHE A 69 19.67 -8.52 -1.66
N LYS A 70 18.63 -7.91 -1.08
CA LYS A 70 18.76 -7.00 0.06
C LYS A 70 17.80 -7.41 1.16
N LEU A 71 18.19 -7.14 2.40
CA LEU A 71 17.25 -7.21 3.52
C LEU A 71 16.46 -5.90 3.54
N ARG A 72 15.14 -5.99 3.51
CA ARG A 72 14.27 -4.82 3.55
C ARG A 72 13.14 -5.02 4.55
N SER A 73 12.84 -3.96 5.31
CA SER A 73 11.65 -3.89 6.14
C SER A 73 10.43 -3.60 5.26
N VAL A 74 9.37 -4.38 5.44
CA VAL A 74 8.14 -4.31 4.67
C VAL A 74 6.97 -4.18 5.64
N PHE A 75 6.10 -3.22 5.36
CA PHE A 75 4.80 -3.08 6.02
C PHE A 75 3.79 -3.91 5.24
N THR A 76 3.11 -4.84 5.90
CA THR A 76 2.02 -5.62 5.31
C THR A 76 0.73 -5.45 6.11
N ALA A 77 -0.40 -5.42 5.42
CA ALA A 77 -1.72 -5.34 6.04
C ALA A 77 -2.81 -5.86 5.10
N ARG A 78 -4.03 -6.07 5.61
CA ARG A 78 -5.24 -6.21 4.79
C ARG A 78 -6.04 -4.92 4.88
N GLY A 79 -6.42 -4.36 3.74
CA GLY A 79 -7.15 -3.10 3.66
C GLY A 79 -8.56 -3.32 3.13
N THR A 80 -9.57 -2.83 3.83
CA THR A 80 -10.96 -2.80 3.35
C THR A 80 -11.35 -1.40 2.90
N THR A 81 -12.08 -1.28 1.79
CA THR A 81 -12.64 -0.02 1.31
C THR A 81 -14.16 -0.11 1.22
N LYS A 82 -14.82 1.04 1.35
CA LYS A 82 -16.24 1.16 0.97
C LYS A 82 -16.42 1.04 -0.54
N ASP A 83 -15.45 1.51 -1.33
CA ASP A 83 -15.53 1.56 -2.78
C ASP A 83 -15.42 0.15 -3.36
N THR A 84 -15.77 0.01 -4.62
CA THR A 84 -15.72 -1.27 -5.32
C THR A 84 -14.72 -1.18 -6.46
N ILE A 85 -13.79 -2.14 -6.53
CA ILE A 85 -12.89 -2.30 -7.67
C ILE A 85 -13.33 -3.54 -8.44
N THR A 86 -13.89 -3.32 -9.62
CA THR A 86 -14.32 -4.37 -10.53
C THR A 86 -13.21 -4.61 -11.55
N VAL A 87 -12.64 -5.81 -11.53
CA VAL A 87 -11.70 -6.28 -12.53
C VAL A 87 -12.50 -6.79 -13.73
N PHE A 88 -12.21 -6.28 -14.91
CA PHE A 88 -12.99 -6.59 -16.12
C PHE A 88 -12.09 -6.75 -17.34
N ARG A 89 -12.61 -7.42 -18.38
CA ARG A 89 -11.97 -7.54 -19.70
C ARG A 89 -12.95 -7.13 -20.79
N VAL A 90 -12.46 -6.57 -21.88
CA VAL A 90 -13.23 -6.39 -23.11
C VAL A 90 -12.84 -7.50 -24.09
N PRO A 91 -13.79 -8.31 -24.61
CA PRO A 91 -15.25 -8.21 -24.52
C PRO A 91 -15.89 -9.17 -23.51
N ASP A 92 -15.18 -9.66 -22.49
CA ASP A 92 -15.73 -10.70 -21.59
C ASP A 92 -16.62 -10.14 -20.46
N GLY A 93 -16.39 -8.89 -20.03
CA GLY A 93 -17.11 -8.22 -18.95
C GLY A 93 -16.40 -8.37 -17.61
N GLU A 94 -17.16 -8.37 -16.52
CA GLU A 94 -16.63 -8.53 -15.16
C GLU A 94 -16.00 -9.92 -14.96
N VAL A 95 -14.80 -9.92 -14.41
CA VAL A 95 -14.03 -11.12 -14.04
C VAL A 95 -14.11 -11.34 -12.53
N ALA A 96 -13.89 -10.27 -11.76
CA ALA A 96 -13.91 -10.33 -10.30
C ALA A 96 -14.23 -8.94 -9.71
N ARG A 97 -14.67 -8.92 -8.46
CA ARG A 97 -15.03 -7.69 -7.75
C ARG A 97 -14.47 -7.70 -6.33
N PHE A 98 -13.87 -6.59 -5.93
CA PHE A 98 -13.14 -6.48 -4.68
C PHE A 98 -13.56 -5.26 -3.87
N SER A 99 -13.62 -5.46 -2.56
CA SER A 99 -13.67 -4.42 -1.52
C SER A 99 -12.55 -4.59 -0.48
N GLU A 100 -11.69 -5.59 -0.68
CA GLU A 100 -10.50 -5.89 0.12
C GLU A 100 -9.27 -5.87 -0.78
N VAL A 101 -8.17 -5.33 -0.26
CA VAL A 101 -6.88 -5.19 -0.94
C VAL A 101 -5.79 -5.60 0.04
N HIS A 102 -4.93 -6.54 -0.36
CA HIS A 102 -3.69 -6.84 0.36
C HIS A 102 -2.72 -5.69 0.16
N VAL A 103 -2.18 -5.15 1.25
CA VAL A 103 -1.30 -3.98 1.21
C VAL A 103 0.11 -4.41 1.56
N MET A 104 1.04 -4.07 0.69
CA MET A 104 2.47 -4.18 0.91
C MET A 104 3.12 -2.82 0.65
N VAL A 105 3.71 -2.20 1.67
CA VAL A 105 4.40 -0.92 1.55
C VAL A 105 5.89 -1.09 1.84
N LYS A 106 6.72 -0.60 0.92
CA LYS A 106 8.18 -0.67 0.98
C LYS A 106 8.79 0.75 1.04
N PRO A 107 9.93 0.94 1.72
CA PRO A 107 10.65 2.21 1.68
C PRO A 107 11.37 2.41 0.34
N LEU A 108 11.35 3.65 -0.17
CA LEU A 108 12.22 4.13 -1.25
C LEU A 108 12.97 5.40 -0.85
N PRO A 109 14.14 5.66 -1.49
CA PRO A 109 14.83 6.93 -1.35
C PRO A 109 13.94 8.12 -1.73
N LYS A 110 14.20 9.25 -1.08
CA LYS A 110 13.46 10.49 -1.30
C LYS A 110 13.46 10.89 -2.78
N GLY A 111 12.29 11.34 -3.26
CA GLY A 111 12.12 11.87 -4.62
C GLY A 111 11.85 10.82 -5.70
N LYS A 112 11.70 9.54 -5.32
CA LYS A 112 11.36 8.44 -6.25
C LYS A 112 9.85 8.19 -6.41
N ILE A 113 9.00 8.87 -5.64
CA ILE A 113 7.54 8.71 -5.64
C ILE A 113 6.92 9.96 -6.26
N GLY A 114 5.87 9.83 -7.09
CA GLY A 114 5.23 10.97 -7.76
C GLY A 114 5.77 11.30 -9.15
N VAL A 115 6.54 10.42 -9.80
CA VAL A 115 7.46 10.76 -10.91
C VAL A 115 6.74 11.24 -12.19
N GLU A 116 7.51 11.86 -13.09
CA GLU A 116 7.20 12.54 -14.37
C GLU A 116 6.07 13.57 -14.35
N LYS A 117 4.84 13.15 -14.02
CA LYS A 117 3.63 13.98 -14.15
C LYS A 117 3.09 14.51 -12.84
N ARG A 118 3.48 13.92 -11.69
CA ARG A 118 2.97 14.28 -10.36
C ARG A 118 1.44 14.35 -10.28
N SER A 119 0.76 13.52 -11.07
CA SER A 119 -0.69 13.58 -11.15
C SER A 119 -1.34 13.21 -9.81
N SER A 120 -2.47 13.86 -9.57
CA SER A 120 -3.26 13.80 -8.36
C SER A 120 -4.68 13.33 -8.67
N THR A 121 -5.46 13.07 -7.63
CA THR A 121 -6.89 12.76 -7.79
C THR A 121 -7.68 13.93 -8.39
N LEU A 122 -7.20 15.17 -8.27
CA LEU A 122 -7.83 16.34 -8.89
C LEU A 122 -7.66 16.31 -10.42
N ASP A 123 -6.50 15.86 -10.90
CA ASP A 123 -6.29 15.61 -12.32
C ASP A 123 -7.24 14.50 -12.79
N GLY A 124 -7.40 13.43 -11.99
CA GLY A 124 -8.38 12.38 -12.26
C GLY A 124 -9.80 12.90 -12.48
N VAL A 125 -10.32 13.67 -11.53
CA VAL A 125 -11.65 14.30 -11.64
C VAL A 125 -11.74 15.20 -12.89
N GLY A 126 -10.70 15.98 -13.17
CA GLY A 126 -10.66 16.88 -14.32
C GLY A 126 -10.60 16.18 -15.68
N PHE A 127 -10.05 14.95 -15.75
CA PHE A 127 -10.00 14.14 -16.97
C PHE A 127 -11.22 13.23 -17.14
N ALA A 128 -11.85 12.79 -16.04
CA ALA A 128 -13.01 11.89 -16.11
C ALA A 128 -14.37 12.62 -16.10
N GLY A 129 -14.47 13.84 -15.57
CA GLY A 129 -15.72 14.59 -15.49
C GLY A 129 -16.26 15.14 -16.83
N MET A 130 -17.41 15.84 -16.76
CA MET A 130 -18.30 16.44 -17.80
C MET A 130 -17.79 16.75 -19.23
N ALA A 131 -16.48 16.82 -19.48
CA ALA A 131 -15.89 16.78 -20.82
C ALA A 131 -14.58 15.96 -20.73
N SER A 132 -14.69 14.63 -20.79
CA SER A 132 -13.53 13.75 -20.63
C SER A 132 -12.44 14.13 -21.63
N LYS A 133 -11.29 14.54 -21.12
CA LYS A 133 -10.14 14.94 -21.93
C LYS A 133 -9.42 13.69 -22.44
N VAL A 134 -8.71 13.82 -23.56
CA VAL A 134 -7.87 12.75 -24.08
C VAL A 134 -6.70 12.52 -23.12
N VAL A 135 -6.64 11.33 -22.53
CA VAL A 135 -5.53 10.92 -21.66
C VAL A 135 -4.28 10.69 -22.53
N PRO A 136 -3.09 11.17 -22.11
CA PRO A 136 -1.86 10.90 -22.85
C PRO A 136 -1.60 9.39 -23.03
N PRO A 137 -0.97 8.96 -24.14
CA PRO A 137 -0.74 7.54 -24.44
C PRO A 137 0.00 6.76 -23.35
N GLU A 138 0.83 7.45 -22.58
CA GLU A 138 1.61 6.87 -21.50
C GLU A 138 0.84 6.75 -20.17
N GLY A 139 -0.32 7.40 -20.02
CA GLY A 139 -1.10 7.52 -18.78
C GLY A 139 -0.79 8.79 -17.99
N LEU A 140 -1.50 9.01 -16.88
CA LEU A 140 -1.28 10.15 -15.98
C LEU A 140 -0.31 9.82 -14.84
N MET A 141 -0.16 8.54 -14.48
CA MET A 141 0.75 8.08 -13.43
C MET A 141 2.05 7.48 -13.98
N THR A 142 2.51 7.92 -15.15
CA THR A 142 3.76 7.43 -15.75
C THR A 142 4.95 7.64 -14.83
N GLY A 143 5.77 6.60 -14.68
CA GLY A 143 6.94 6.62 -13.80
C GLY A 143 6.65 6.33 -12.33
N GLU A 144 5.38 6.14 -11.92
CA GLU A 144 5.10 5.72 -10.55
C GLU A 144 5.65 4.30 -10.28
N PRO A 145 6.37 4.10 -9.17
CA PRO A 145 6.96 2.79 -8.86
C PRO A 145 5.93 1.79 -8.31
N GLY A 146 4.84 2.28 -7.71
CA GLY A 146 3.84 1.42 -7.11
C GLY A 146 2.87 0.82 -8.13
N THR A 147 2.29 -0.32 -7.77
CA THR A 147 1.38 -1.07 -8.62
C THR A 147 0.21 -1.61 -7.79
N LEU A 148 -0.98 -1.58 -8.36
CA LEU A 148 -2.12 -2.37 -7.91
C LEU A 148 -2.24 -3.57 -8.85
N LEU A 149 -2.08 -4.77 -8.29
CA LEU A 149 -2.08 -6.03 -9.01
C LEU A 149 -3.39 -6.77 -8.74
N TYR A 150 -3.96 -7.33 -9.80
CA TYR A 150 -4.90 -8.44 -9.74
C TYR A 150 -4.13 -9.73 -9.99
N LEU A 151 -4.38 -10.74 -9.16
CA LEU A 151 -3.77 -12.06 -9.27
C LEU A 151 -4.88 -13.10 -9.08
N ASP A 152 -4.95 -14.06 -10.00
CA ASP A 152 -5.84 -15.23 -9.96
C ASP A 152 -5.01 -16.51 -9.80
N PRO A 153 -4.83 -17.00 -8.56
CA PRO A 153 -4.06 -18.21 -8.29
C PRO A 153 -4.80 -19.48 -8.71
N THR A 154 -6.10 -19.41 -9.06
CA THR A 154 -6.87 -20.61 -9.44
C THR A 154 -6.49 -21.14 -10.82
N ASN A 155 -5.90 -20.28 -11.64
CA ASN A 155 -5.49 -20.58 -13.02
C ASN A 155 -3.96 -20.46 -13.21
N ASP A 156 -3.22 -20.12 -12.17
CA ASP A 156 -1.75 -20.00 -12.19
C ASP A 156 -1.08 -21.33 -11.79
N GLN A 157 0.07 -21.63 -12.39
CA GLN A 157 0.88 -22.81 -12.07
C GLN A 157 1.88 -22.55 -10.94
N TRP A 158 2.03 -21.29 -10.52
CA TRP A 158 2.95 -20.93 -9.44
C TRP A 158 2.30 -21.09 -8.07
N ALA A 159 3.09 -21.52 -7.08
CA ALA A 159 2.61 -21.67 -5.72
C ALA A 159 2.22 -20.30 -5.15
N SER A 160 0.93 -20.10 -4.88
CA SER A 160 0.40 -18.93 -4.21
C SER A 160 -0.01 -19.27 -2.78
N GLU A 161 0.17 -18.31 -1.86
CA GLU A 161 -0.36 -18.40 -0.50
C GLU A 161 -1.89 -18.20 -0.46
N HIS A 162 -2.48 -17.76 -1.58
CA HIS A 162 -3.91 -17.50 -1.74
C HIS A 162 -4.58 -18.57 -2.61
N ASP A 163 -5.80 -18.95 -2.23
CA ASP A 163 -6.62 -19.94 -2.93
C ASP A 163 -7.67 -19.31 -3.85
N LYS A 164 -7.79 -17.98 -3.83
CA LYS A 164 -8.80 -17.20 -4.57
C LYS A 164 -8.18 -15.96 -5.21
N PRO A 165 -8.80 -15.40 -6.25
CA PRO A 165 -8.37 -14.14 -6.82
C PRO A 165 -8.33 -13.03 -5.78
N TYR A 166 -7.33 -12.15 -5.87
CA TYR A 166 -7.13 -11.06 -4.90
C TYR A 166 -6.51 -9.82 -5.56
N LEU A 167 -6.67 -8.68 -4.89
CA LEU A 167 -5.94 -7.46 -5.21
C LEU A 167 -4.77 -7.27 -4.25
N GLN A 168 -3.62 -6.91 -4.79
CA GLN A 168 -2.44 -6.55 -4.01
C GLN A 168 -1.94 -5.16 -4.41
N LEU A 169 -1.94 -4.24 -3.46
CA LEU A 169 -1.24 -2.97 -3.57
C LEU A 169 0.23 -3.18 -3.18
N GLU A 170 1.13 -3.06 -4.13
CA GLU A 170 2.54 -2.83 -3.88
C GLU A 170 2.82 -1.33 -3.94
N GLY A 171 2.95 -0.72 -2.78
CA GLY A 171 3.15 0.71 -2.60
C GLY A 171 4.54 1.05 -2.07
N TYR A 172 4.90 2.32 -2.23
CA TYR A 172 6.16 2.85 -1.74
C TYR A 172 5.96 4.15 -0.99
N ILE A 173 6.73 4.35 0.09
CA ILE A 173 6.81 5.61 0.84
C ILE A 173 8.27 6.00 1.08
N ASP A 174 8.50 7.27 1.42
CA ASP A 174 9.83 7.77 1.76
C ASP A 174 10.43 6.99 2.95
N GLU A 175 11.71 6.63 2.86
CA GLU A 175 12.40 5.84 3.86
C GLU A 175 12.40 6.47 5.27
N ALA A 176 12.46 7.80 5.37
CA ALA A 176 12.42 8.50 6.65
C ALA A 176 11.02 8.39 7.29
N GLU A 177 9.97 8.56 6.48
CA GLU A 177 8.58 8.39 6.92
C GLU A 177 8.28 6.94 7.31
N PHE A 178 8.78 5.98 6.53
CA PHE A 178 8.67 4.55 6.83
C PHE A 178 9.33 4.22 8.18
N SER A 179 10.55 4.71 8.40
CA SER A 179 11.30 4.49 9.63
C SER A 179 10.61 5.12 10.83
N ALA A 180 10.06 6.33 10.68
CA ALA A 180 9.29 7.00 11.72
C ALA A 180 8.02 6.22 12.09
N LEU A 181 7.29 5.69 11.10
CA LEU A 181 6.11 4.85 11.32
C LEU A 181 6.47 3.56 12.07
N MET A 182 7.51 2.86 11.61
CA MET A 182 8.01 1.63 12.23
C MET A 182 8.44 1.88 13.68
N GLN A 183 9.18 2.96 13.94
CA GLN A 183 9.61 3.35 15.28
C GLN A 183 8.41 3.64 16.20
N ARG A 184 7.42 4.40 15.73
CA ARG A 184 6.21 4.72 16.51
C ARG A 184 5.44 3.45 16.89
N LEU A 185 5.31 2.50 15.97
CA LEU A 185 4.63 1.23 16.21
C LEU A 185 5.42 0.29 17.13
N SER A 186 6.75 0.37 17.10
CA SER A 186 7.62 -0.49 17.91
C SER A 186 7.69 -0.06 19.39
N ILE A 187 7.48 1.23 19.67
CA ILE A 187 7.63 1.81 21.02
C ILE A 187 6.26 1.97 21.70
N THR A 188 5.18 2.09 20.94
CA THR A 188 3.84 2.33 21.49
C THR A 188 3.19 1.04 21.96
N ALA A 189 2.97 0.91 23.27
CA ALA A 189 2.18 -0.17 23.86
C ALA A 189 0.66 0.09 23.80
N ALA A 190 0.25 1.30 23.40
CA ALA A 190 -1.16 1.64 23.29
C ALA A 190 -1.81 0.85 22.13
N PRO A 191 -3.03 0.33 22.32
CA PRO A 191 -3.71 -0.42 21.28
C PRO A 191 -4.03 0.49 20.09
N VAL A 192 -3.86 -0.04 18.87
CA VAL A 192 -4.25 0.65 17.64
C VAL A 192 -5.77 0.86 17.67
N ARG A 193 -6.19 2.11 17.54
CA ARG A 193 -7.61 2.52 17.42
C ARG A 193 -8.08 2.42 15.99
N LYS A 194 -7.27 2.94 15.06
CA LYS A 194 -7.60 3.00 13.63
C LYS A 194 -6.30 3.07 12.84
N ALA A 195 -6.21 2.31 11.77
CA ALA A 195 -5.13 2.41 10.81
C ALA A 195 -5.71 2.55 9.41
N THR A 196 -5.12 3.42 8.61
CA THR A 196 -5.59 3.71 7.25
C THR A 196 -4.44 3.90 6.29
N VAL A 197 -4.61 3.41 5.07
CA VAL A 197 -3.79 3.79 3.92
C VAL A 197 -4.67 4.57 2.95
N ARG A 198 -4.16 5.69 2.44
CA ARG A 198 -4.69 6.32 1.24
C ARG A 198 -3.85 5.87 0.05
N MET A 199 -4.45 5.11 -0.86
CA MET A 199 -3.83 4.77 -2.13
C MET A 199 -4.40 5.63 -3.25
N VAL A 200 -3.60 5.85 -4.30
CA VAL A 200 -4.05 6.40 -5.58
C VAL A 200 -3.68 5.39 -6.65
N ALA A 201 -4.62 5.00 -7.51
CA ALA A 201 -4.38 4.05 -8.60
C ALA A 201 -5.01 4.54 -9.91
N GLU A 202 -4.41 4.20 -11.06
CA GLU A 202 -5.01 4.45 -12.36
C GLU A 202 -6.17 3.47 -12.58
N LEU A 203 -7.40 3.96 -12.41
CA LEU A 203 -8.61 3.15 -12.50
C LEU A 203 -9.63 3.85 -13.40
N PHE A 204 -10.46 3.06 -14.09
CA PHE A 204 -11.58 3.57 -14.85
C PHE A 204 -12.66 4.08 -13.88
N GLU A 205 -13.06 5.33 -14.07
CA GLU A 205 -14.21 5.93 -13.41
C GLU A 205 -15.23 6.35 -14.47
N HIS A 206 -16.52 6.17 -14.19
CA HIS A 206 -17.61 6.60 -15.06
C HIS A 206 -17.83 8.11 -14.96
N GLU A 207 -18.03 8.80 -16.08
CA GLU A 207 -18.04 10.27 -16.13
C GLU A 207 -19.08 10.94 -15.21
N VAL A 208 -20.23 10.29 -15.00
CA VAL A 208 -21.26 10.79 -14.08
C VAL A 208 -20.80 10.69 -12.63
N ASP A 209 -20.15 9.58 -12.26
CA ASP A 209 -19.69 9.34 -10.89
C ASP A 209 -18.50 10.25 -10.56
N ALA A 210 -17.64 10.51 -11.55
CA ALA A 210 -16.57 11.49 -11.45
C ALA A 210 -17.09 12.92 -11.25
N SER A 211 -18.18 13.28 -11.94
CA SER A 211 -18.77 14.63 -11.90
C SER A 211 -19.54 14.92 -10.60
N LEU A 212 -20.06 13.89 -9.95
CA LEU A 212 -20.81 13.98 -8.68
C LEU A 212 -19.95 13.71 -7.44
N SER A 213 -18.61 13.72 -7.59
CA SER A 213 -17.64 13.12 -6.67
C SER A 213 -17.60 13.68 -5.25
N GLU A 214 -18.62 13.34 -4.46
CA GLU A 214 -18.62 13.61 -3.02
C GLU A 214 -17.79 12.56 -2.26
N PRO A 215 -16.89 12.96 -1.35
CA PRO A 215 -15.97 12.05 -0.66
C PRO A 215 -16.64 10.92 0.14
N TRP A 216 -17.90 11.10 0.56
CA TRP A 216 -18.66 10.10 1.32
C TRP A 216 -19.44 9.12 0.46
N HIS A 217 -19.64 9.38 -0.84
CA HIS A 217 -20.37 8.48 -1.72
C HIS A 217 -19.56 7.20 -2.04
N HIS A 218 -20.26 6.10 -2.24
CA HIS A 218 -19.66 4.85 -2.73
C HIS A 218 -19.26 5.04 -4.19
N LYS A 219 -18.05 4.62 -4.56
CA LYS A 219 -17.60 4.66 -5.96
C LYS A 219 -17.38 3.26 -6.52
N ASP A 220 -17.69 3.09 -7.81
CA ASP A 220 -17.44 1.87 -8.57
C ASP A 220 -16.34 2.14 -9.61
N TYR A 221 -15.20 1.48 -9.41
CA TYR A 221 -14.00 1.64 -10.22
C TYR A 221 -13.73 0.40 -11.06
N GLY A 222 -13.16 0.60 -12.23
CA GLY A 222 -12.78 -0.47 -13.15
C GLY A 222 -11.26 -0.67 -13.22
N LEU A 223 -10.79 -1.92 -13.09
CA LEU A 223 -9.42 -2.33 -13.43
C LEU A 223 -9.48 -3.22 -14.68
N LEU A 224 -8.91 -2.73 -15.78
CA LEU A 224 -8.89 -3.45 -17.05
C LEU A 224 -7.77 -4.49 -17.08
N LEU A 225 -8.13 -5.77 -17.29
CA LEU A 225 -7.16 -6.82 -17.63
C LEU A 225 -6.71 -6.63 -19.07
N ARG A 226 -5.43 -6.31 -19.24
CA ARG A 226 -4.79 -6.07 -20.54
C ARG A 226 -4.03 -7.32 -20.98
N GLY A 227 -4.11 -7.64 -22.27
CA GLY A 227 -3.40 -8.77 -22.88
C GLY A 227 -4.18 -10.08 -22.83
N ASP A 228 -3.57 -11.12 -23.39
CA ASP A 228 -4.16 -12.46 -23.48
C ASP A 228 -4.09 -13.23 -22.16
N ASP A 229 -3.21 -12.80 -21.24
CA ASP A 229 -3.10 -13.43 -19.94
C ASP A 229 -4.34 -13.12 -19.09
N LYS A 230 -4.93 -14.19 -18.56
CA LYS A 230 -6.15 -14.13 -17.77
C LYS A 230 -5.88 -14.15 -16.27
N THR A 231 -4.66 -14.47 -15.86
CA THR A 231 -4.32 -14.74 -14.46
C THR A 231 -3.78 -13.52 -13.73
N TYR A 232 -3.30 -12.50 -14.44
CA TYR A 232 -2.81 -11.28 -13.81
C TYR A 232 -3.27 -10.01 -14.52
N GLY A 233 -3.35 -8.92 -13.76
CA GLY A 233 -3.61 -7.58 -14.25
C GLY A 233 -2.86 -6.57 -13.41
N VAL A 234 -2.38 -5.49 -14.04
CA VAL A 234 -1.60 -4.47 -13.35
C VAL A 234 -2.05 -3.08 -13.74
N THR A 235 -2.11 -2.20 -12.75
CA THR A 235 -2.24 -0.77 -12.98
C THR A 235 -1.32 -0.02 -12.04
N ARG A 236 -0.93 1.19 -12.42
CA ARG A 236 -0.01 2.00 -11.62
C ARG A 236 -0.72 2.51 -10.38
N ALA A 237 0.02 2.55 -9.28
CA ALA A 237 -0.50 3.01 -8.00
C ALA A 237 0.56 3.73 -7.17
N ARG A 238 0.11 4.48 -6.17
CA ARG A 238 0.94 5.21 -5.21
C ARG A 238 0.27 5.15 -3.84
N VAL A 239 1.09 5.10 -2.78
CA VAL A 239 0.63 5.33 -1.41
C VAL A 239 0.84 6.80 -1.10
N GLU A 240 -0.24 7.54 -0.82
CA GLU A 240 -0.16 8.95 -0.44
C GLU A 240 0.02 9.13 1.06
N SER A 241 -0.60 8.27 1.86
CA SER A 241 -0.45 8.31 3.31
C SER A 241 -0.65 6.95 3.95
N VAL A 242 0.09 6.72 5.03
CA VAL A 242 -0.15 5.65 6.00
C VAL A 242 -0.35 6.33 7.34
N SER A 243 -1.47 6.07 8.00
CA SER A 243 -1.82 6.72 9.27
C SER A 243 -2.26 5.68 10.26
N VAL A 244 -1.65 5.69 11.44
CA VAL A 244 -2.05 4.82 12.55
C VAL A 244 -2.34 5.68 13.77
N ALA A 245 -3.58 5.61 14.24
CA ALA A 245 -4.06 6.27 15.44
C ALA A 245 -4.16 5.24 16.57
N PHE A 246 -3.60 5.57 17.72
CA PHE A 246 -3.65 4.75 18.93
C PHE A 246 -4.76 5.24 19.87
N LYS A 247 -5.28 4.36 20.72
CA LYS A 247 -6.15 4.81 21.82
C LYS A 247 -5.28 5.57 22.83
N PRO A 248 -5.77 6.68 23.41
CA PRO A 248 -5.08 7.30 24.53
C PRO A 248 -4.93 6.28 25.64
N THR A 249 -3.70 6.08 26.14
CA THR A 249 -3.49 5.33 27.38
C THR A 249 -4.08 6.19 28.48
N ALA A 250 -5.26 5.84 29.00
CA ALA A 250 -5.78 6.50 30.18
C ALA A 250 -4.80 6.21 31.33
N ILE A 251 -4.07 7.24 31.78
CA ILE A 251 -3.34 7.14 33.04
C ILE A 251 -4.42 6.88 34.09
N PRO A 252 -4.38 5.76 34.84
CA PRO A 252 -5.34 5.54 35.90
C PRO A 252 -5.29 6.76 36.82
N LYS A 253 -6.45 7.33 37.15
CA LYS A 253 -6.54 8.35 38.19
C LYS A 253 -5.94 7.72 39.44
N VAL A 254 -4.75 8.16 39.83
CA VAL A 254 -4.19 7.83 41.14
C VAL A 254 -5.18 8.40 42.15
N ASP A 255 -5.81 7.53 42.92
CA ASP A 255 -6.67 7.95 44.01
C ASP A 255 -5.77 8.70 45.02
N PRO A 256 -6.00 9.99 45.30
CA PRO A 256 -5.12 10.77 46.16
C PRO A 256 -5.08 10.29 47.63
N TYR A 257 -5.78 9.20 47.97
CA TYR A 257 -5.85 8.62 49.31
C TYR A 257 -5.05 7.33 49.51
N GLU A 258 -4.36 6.80 48.49
CA GLU A 258 -3.37 5.73 48.68
C GLU A 258 -1.95 6.30 48.55
N VAL A 259 -1.48 6.90 49.64
CA VAL A 259 -0.07 7.16 49.88
C VAL A 259 0.36 6.25 51.02
N ASP A 260 1.09 5.18 50.69
CA ASP A 260 2.33 4.78 51.38
C ASP A 260 2.88 3.50 50.76
N GLU A 261 3.51 3.60 49.59
CA GLU A 261 4.58 2.68 49.20
C GLU A 261 5.74 3.44 48.52
N PRO A 262 7.00 3.06 48.80
CA PRO A 262 8.17 3.85 48.44
C PRO A 262 8.44 3.80 46.93
N ASP A 263 8.29 4.98 46.32
CA ASP A 263 8.98 5.54 45.15
C ASP A 263 9.80 4.58 44.25
N SER A 264 9.15 3.57 43.67
CA SER A 264 9.74 2.78 42.60
C SER A 264 8.83 2.71 41.37
N ALA A 265 9.33 3.30 40.28
CA ALA A 265 8.85 3.18 38.90
C ALA A 265 7.47 3.78 38.57
N ARG A 266 7.33 5.11 38.68
CA ARG A 266 6.35 5.82 37.83
C ARG A 266 6.80 5.73 36.36
N PRO A 267 5.97 5.30 35.40
CA PRO A 267 6.30 5.38 33.99
C PRO A 267 6.45 6.86 33.60
N ILE A 268 7.65 7.24 33.15
CA ILE A 268 7.93 8.60 32.70
C ILE A 268 7.10 8.86 31.44
N SER A 269 6.10 9.72 31.54
CA SER A 269 5.37 10.22 30.37
C SER A 269 6.33 11.02 29.48
N MET A 270 6.46 10.59 28.22
CA MET A 270 7.36 11.20 27.25
C MET A 270 6.85 12.53 26.69
N ASP A 271 5.60 12.90 26.95
CA ASP A 271 4.98 14.10 26.36
C ASP A 271 5.53 15.42 26.92
N ASN A 272 6.35 15.37 27.98
CA ASN A 272 6.91 16.55 28.66
C ASN A 272 8.44 16.51 28.83
N LEU A 273 9.17 15.67 28.07
CA LEU A 273 10.63 15.60 28.22
C LEU A 273 11.34 16.73 27.43
N PRO A 274 12.30 17.44 28.05
CA PRO A 274 13.10 18.44 27.36
C PRO A 274 13.85 17.85 26.15
N PRO A 275 14.09 18.64 25.08
CA PRO A 275 14.73 18.16 23.84
C PRO A 275 16.08 17.46 24.05
N ASP A 276 16.84 17.89 25.08
CA ASP A 276 18.15 17.33 25.42
C ASP A 276 18.09 15.92 26.06
N VAL A 277 16.93 15.52 26.59
CA VAL A 277 16.73 14.17 27.13
C VAL A 277 16.32 13.20 26.03
N ILE A 278 15.54 13.66 25.06
CA ILE A 278 15.12 12.87 23.88
C ILE A 278 16.33 12.49 23.02
N SER A 279 17.29 13.41 22.84
CA SER A 279 18.52 13.16 22.07
C SER A 279 19.50 12.20 22.76
N LYS A 280 19.48 12.14 24.10
CA LYS A 280 20.25 11.15 24.88
C LYS A 280 19.57 9.78 24.89
N ILE A 281 18.25 9.73 25.03
CA ILE A 281 17.47 8.48 24.96
C ILE A 281 17.61 7.83 23.59
N SER A 282 17.64 8.61 22.49
CA SER A 282 17.82 8.05 21.14
C SER A 282 19.19 7.42 20.94
N LYS A 283 20.26 8.04 21.47
CA LYS A 283 21.62 7.46 21.43
C LYS A 283 21.74 6.21 22.29
N ASP A 284 21.25 6.22 23.52
CA ASP A 284 21.30 5.04 24.40
C ASP A 284 20.41 3.90 23.87
N MET A 285 19.31 4.22 23.18
CA MET A 285 18.49 3.22 22.49
C MET A 285 19.18 2.66 21.25
N LEU A 286 19.84 3.47 20.42
CA LEU A 286 20.62 3.00 19.29
C LEU A 286 21.73 2.05 19.75
N VAL A 287 22.44 2.38 20.84
CA VAL A 287 23.45 1.50 21.45
C VAL A 287 22.82 0.21 21.99
N LYS A 288 21.61 0.26 22.60
CA LYS A 288 20.89 -0.95 23.03
C LYS A 288 20.41 -1.81 21.87
N ILE A 289 19.99 -1.21 20.76
CA ILE A 289 19.59 -1.91 19.53
C ILE A 289 20.81 -2.57 18.91
N GLU A 290 21.93 -1.87 18.76
CA GLU A 290 23.20 -2.45 18.30
C GLU A 290 23.66 -3.61 19.19
N ARG A 291 23.54 -3.48 20.51
CA ARG A 291 23.90 -4.54 21.47
C ARG A 291 22.96 -5.74 21.39
N ARG A 292 21.67 -5.54 21.10
CA ARG A 292 20.71 -6.65 20.89
C ARG A 292 20.89 -7.31 19.52
N LEU A 293 21.22 -6.55 18.47
CA LEU A 293 21.60 -7.09 17.16
C LEU A 293 22.90 -7.91 17.25
N GLY A 294 23.88 -7.47 18.04
CA GLY A 294 25.11 -8.22 18.31
C GLY A 294 24.91 -9.54 19.07
N ILE A 295 23.84 -9.66 19.87
CA ILE A 295 23.46 -10.90 20.55
C ILE A 295 22.69 -11.84 19.60
N LEU A 296 21.91 -11.29 18.66
CA LEU A 296 21.22 -12.07 17.63
C LEU A 296 22.20 -12.66 16.60
N THR A 297 23.25 -11.92 16.23
CA THR A 297 24.29 -12.46 15.33
C THR A 297 25.12 -13.57 15.97
N SER A 298 25.33 -13.56 17.28
CA SER A 298 26.04 -14.65 17.97
C SER A 298 25.19 -15.93 18.08
N ILE A 299 23.86 -15.81 18.24
CA ILE A 299 22.94 -16.95 18.26
C ILE A 299 22.82 -17.59 16.87
N VAL A 300 22.72 -16.77 15.81
CA VAL A 300 22.68 -17.27 14.43
C VAL A 300 24.03 -17.89 14.02
N GLY A 301 25.15 -17.32 14.47
CA GLY A 301 26.49 -17.87 14.26
C GLY A 301 26.70 -19.22 14.95
N PHE A 302 26.18 -19.42 16.16
CA PHE A 302 26.25 -20.70 16.87
C PHE A 302 25.33 -21.75 16.24
N ALA A 303 24.12 -21.38 15.81
CA ALA A 303 23.19 -22.30 15.15
C ALA A 303 23.72 -22.77 13.78
N ALA A 304 24.31 -21.86 12.99
CA ALA A 304 24.92 -22.20 11.70
C ALA A 304 26.15 -23.11 11.87
N ALA A 305 27.02 -22.84 12.85
CA ALA A 305 28.18 -23.69 13.14
C ALA A 305 27.78 -25.09 13.63
N PHE A 306 26.69 -25.21 14.40
CA PHE A 306 26.21 -26.50 14.90
C PHE A 306 25.58 -27.36 13.80
N VAL A 307 24.84 -26.75 12.86
CA VAL A 307 24.25 -27.46 11.71
C VAL A 307 25.33 -27.91 10.72
N VAL A 308 26.31 -27.05 10.42
CA VAL A 308 27.43 -27.41 9.53
C VAL A 308 28.35 -28.46 10.17
N GLY A 309 28.60 -28.39 11.47
CA GLY A 309 29.39 -29.39 12.20
C GLY A 309 28.73 -30.78 12.23
N LYS A 310 27.39 -30.85 12.28
CA LYS A 310 26.66 -32.12 12.28
C LYS A 310 26.58 -32.79 10.90
N ILE A 311 26.70 -32.02 9.83
CA ILE A 311 26.67 -32.52 8.44
C ILE A 311 28.06 -32.98 7.98
N LEU A 312 29.14 -32.40 8.52
CA LEU A 312 30.52 -32.76 8.15
C LEU A 312 31.12 -33.92 8.95
N LEU A 313 30.47 -34.35 10.05
CA LEU A 313 30.94 -35.41 10.94
C LEU A 313 29.96 -36.60 11.08
N GLY A 314 28.93 -36.66 10.24
CA GLY A 314 27.94 -37.74 10.19
C GLY A 314 28.05 -38.60 8.93
#